data_AF-M1FDX5-F1
#
_entry.id   AF-M1FDX5-F1
#
_cell.length_a   1.000
_cell.length_b   1.000
_cell.length_c   1.000
_cell.angle_alpha   90.00
_cell.angle_beta   90.00
_cell.angle_gamma   90.00
#
_symmetry.space_group_name_H-M   'P 1'
#
loop_
_entity.id
_entity.type
_entity.pdbx_description
1 polymer ?
#
loop_
_entity_poly.entity_id
_entity_poly.type
_entity_poly.pdbx_seq_one_letter_code
_entity_poly.pdbx_strand_id
1 'polypeptide(L)'
;MCGEFEEEDYIDDHLFERLVQMSGKHGVVPTEVSESGRSDLSTQVARSQYMTDLFQAGLTRALNDANNLSPGQRMDGVAGQAIAFARLAGFLAGQLPPGADVLRPVIDALMEGHREPSDWADSHEHHHHHAHEH
;
A
#
# COMPACT_ATOMS: atom_id res chain seq x y z
N MET A 1 -23.47 1.85 -31.36
CA MET A 1 -22.86 2.42 -30.15
C MET A 1 -21.64 1.56 -29.83
N CYS A 2 -20.57 1.68 -30.60
CA CYS A 2 -19.38 0.81 -30.54
C CYS A 2 -18.10 1.66 -30.49
N GLY A 3 -18.13 2.78 -29.75
CA GLY A 3 -17.01 3.72 -29.69
C GLY A 3 -16.49 4.00 -28.28
N GLU A 4 -17.21 3.61 -27.23
CA GLU A 4 -16.82 3.95 -25.84
C GLU A 4 -15.81 2.95 -25.25
N PHE A 5 -15.90 1.66 -25.58
CA PHE A 5 -14.99 0.64 -25.03
C PHE A 5 -13.57 0.71 -25.58
N GLU A 6 -13.40 1.01 -26.87
CA GLU A 6 -12.06 1.16 -27.48
C GLU A 6 -11.32 2.42 -26.99
N GLU A 7 -12.06 3.43 -26.54
CA GLU A 7 -11.50 4.70 -26.05
C GLU A 7 -11.04 4.57 -24.58
N GLU A 8 -11.74 3.79 -23.74
CA GLU A 8 -11.37 3.52 -22.35
C GLU A 8 -10.09 2.69 -22.22
N ASP A 9 -9.96 1.60 -22.99
CA ASP A 9 -8.76 0.74 -22.99
C ASP A 9 -7.51 1.53 -23.44
N TYR A 10 -7.67 2.40 -24.44
CA TYR A 10 -6.59 3.26 -24.92
C TYR A 10 -6.11 4.23 -23.84
N ILE A 11 -7.02 4.79 -23.03
CA ILE A 11 -6.67 5.70 -21.94
C ILE A 11 -5.89 4.96 -20.85
N ASP A 12 -6.28 3.74 -20.50
CA ASP A 12 -5.59 2.95 -19.47
C ASP A 12 -4.14 2.64 -19.87
N ASP A 13 -3.94 2.15 -21.10
CA ASP A 13 -2.60 1.86 -21.64
C ASP A 13 -1.71 3.11 -21.65
N HIS A 14 -2.23 4.27 -22.09
CA HIS A 14 -1.49 5.54 -22.09
C HIS A 14 -1.09 6.01 -20.68
N LEU A 15 -1.99 5.85 -19.70
CA LEU A 15 -1.70 6.20 -18.32
C LEU A 15 -0.64 5.26 -17.73
N PHE A 16 -0.70 3.97 -18.05
CA PHE A 16 0.28 3.00 -17.62
C PHE A 16 1.66 3.24 -18.26
N GLU A 17 1.72 3.52 -19.56
CA GLU A 17 2.96 3.90 -20.25
C GLU A 17 3.61 5.14 -19.61
N ARG A 18 2.79 6.15 -19.28
CA ARG A 18 3.25 7.33 -18.56
C ARG A 18 3.79 6.97 -17.18
N LEU A 19 3.13 6.10 -16.42
CA LEU A 19 3.62 5.61 -15.13
C LEU A 19 4.98 4.91 -15.28
N VAL A 20 5.16 4.06 -16.29
CA VAL A 20 6.44 3.39 -16.57
C VAL A 20 7.53 4.42 -16.88
N GLN A 21 7.24 5.41 -17.72
CA GLN A 21 8.18 6.48 -18.06
C GLN A 21 8.58 7.30 -16.82
N MET A 22 7.61 7.63 -15.96
CA MET A 22 7.85 8.40 -14.74
C MET A 22 8.62 7.58 -13.71
N SER A 23 8.34 6.29 -13.58
CA SER A 23 9.06 5.36 -12.70
C SER A 23 10.52 5.19 -13.12
N GLY A 24 10.81 5.23 -14.43
CA GLY A 24 12.18 5.21 -14.96
C GLY A 24 13.05 6.36 -14.46
N LYS A 25 12.47 7.53 -14.15
CA LYS A 25 13.21 8.67 -13.55
C LYS A 25 13.71 8.37 -12.13
N HIS A 26 13.14 7.36 -11.48
CA HIS A 26 13.54 6.85 -10.17
C HIS A 26 14.41 5.58 -10.26
N GLY A 27 14.85 5.20 -11.47
CA GLY A 27 15.68 4.01 -11.68
C GLY A 27 14.91 2.69 -11.61
N VAL A 28 13.57 2.73 -11.66
CA VAL A 28 12.72 1.54 -11.63
C VAL A 28 12.32 1.18 -13.05
N VAL A 29 12.58 -0.07 -13.44
CA VAL A 29 12.11 -0.67 -14.70
C VAL A 29 11.29 -1.91 -14.38
N PRO A 30 10.18 -2.18 -15.10
CA PRO A 30 9.44 -3.41 -14.94
C PRO A 30 10.35 -4.62 -15.22
N THR A 31 10.44 -5.55 -14.27
CA THR A 31 11.06 -6.86 -14.51
C THR A 31 10.08 -7.73 -15.30
N GLU A 32 10.57 -8.64 -16.14
CA GLU A 32 9.72 -9.53 -16.94
C GLU A 32 8.64 -10.21 -16.09
N VAL A 33 7.43 -10.23 -16.62
CA VAL A 33 6.24 -10.75 -15.93
C VAL A 33 6.43 -12.26 -15.70
N SER A 34 6.53 -12.67 -14.44
CA SER A 34 6.40 -14.08 -14.08
C SER A 34 4.99 -14.54 -14.44
N GLU A 35 4.85 -15.63 -15.20
CA GLU A 35 3.55 -16.18 -15.66
C GLU A 35 2.55 -16.44 -14.51
N SER A 36 3.04 -16.56 -13.28
CA SER A 36 2.27 -16.70 -12.04
C SER A 36 1.56 -15.42 -11.56
N GLY A 37 1.74 -14.27 -12.23
CA GLY A 37 1.36 -12.95 -11.71
C GLY A 37 0.15 -12.27 -12.35
N ARG A 38 -0.59 -12.93 -13.26
CA ARG A 38 -1.81 -12.34 -13.83
C ARG A 38 -2.98 -12.47 -12.85
N SER A 39 -3.12 -11.49 -11.96
CA SER A 39 -4.30 -11.35 -11.11
C SER A 39 -5.44 -10.73 -11.92
N ASP A 40 -6.48 -11.50 -12.20
CA ASP A 40 -7.73 -10.96 -12.74
C ASP A 40 -8.38 -10.06 -11.67
N LEU A 41 -8.35 -8.74 -11.88
CA LEU A 41 -8.93 -7.75 -10.96
C LEU A 41 -10.40 -7.42 -11.28
N SER A 42 -11.07 -8.19 -12.14
CA SER A 42 -12.47 -7.95 -12.52
C SER A 42 -13.44 -8.05 -11.34
N THR A 43 -13.16 -8.91 -10.37
CA THR A 43 -14.03 -9.14 -9.20
C THR A 43 -13.61 -8.34 -7.97
N GLN A 44 -14.57 -7.98 -7.12
CA GLN A 44 -14.29 -7.33 -5.83
C GLN A 44 -13.43 -8.22 -4.92
N VAL A 45 -13.68 -9.53 -4.91
CA VAL A 45 -12.90 -10.49 -4.12
C VAL A 45 -11.44 -10.51 -4.55
N ALA A 46 -11.18 -10.56 -5.86
CA ALA A 46 -9.82 -10.55 -6.38
C ALA A 46 -9.09 -9.23 -6.10
N ARG A 47 -9.78 -8.08 -6.20
CA ARG A 47 -9.21 -6.77 -5.80
C ARG A 47 -8.84 -6.74 -4.32
N SER A 48 -9.70 -7.27 -3.45
CA SER A 48 -9.44 -7.37 -2.00
C SER A 48 -8.24 -8.26 -1.69
N GLN A 49 -8.15 -9.41 -2.37
CA GLN A 49 -7.03 -10.33 -2.22
C GLN A 49 -5.72 -9.68 -2.68
N TYR A 50 -5.73 -9.01 -3.85
CA TYR A 50 -4.59 -8.27 -4.37
C TYR A 50 -4.06 -7.23 -3.36
N MET A 51 -4.95 -6.44 -2.75
CA MET A 51 -4.57 -5.45 -1.73
C MET A 51 -3.97 -6.12 -0.49
N THR A 52 -4.53 -7.26 -0.07
CA THR A 52 -4.04 -8.04 1.08
C THR A 52 -2.65 -8.59 0.83
N ASP A 53 -2.42 -9.18 -0.34
CA ASP A 53 -1.12 -9.75 -0.72
C ASP A 53 -0.04 -8.66 -0.80
N LEU A 54 -0.39 -7.49 -1.37
CA LEU A 54 0.51 -6.33 -1.42
C LEU A 54 0.87 -5.81 -0.03
N PHE A 55 -0.11 -5.73 0.87
CA PHE A 55 0.12 -5.34 2.27
C PHE A 55 1.05 -6.33 2.98
N GLN A 56 0.79 -7.64 2.85
CA GLN A 56 1.62 -8.69 3.45
C GLN A 56 3.05 -8.67 2.92
N ALA A 57 3.23 -8.47 1.61
CA ALA A 57 4.56 -8.34 1.00
C ALA A 57 5.32 -7.11 1.53
N GLY A 58 4.63 -5.96 1.65
CA GLY A 58 5.20 -4.73 2.20
C GLY A 58 5.60 -4.87 3.68
N LEU A 59 4.73 -5.46 4.50
CA LEU A 59 5.01 -5.71 5.92
C LEU A 59 6.14 -6.71 6.12
N THR A 60 6.15 -7.80 5.33
CA THR A 60 7.24 -8.79 5.35
C THR A 60 8.58 -8.13 5.01
N ARG A 61 8.61 -7.28 3.99
CA ARG A 61 9.81 -6.48 3.66
C ARG A 61 10.22 -5.58 4.83
N ALA A 62 9.27 -4.87 5.43
CA ALA A 62 9.56 -3.96 6.53
C ALA A 62 10.22 -4.68 7.73
N LEU A 63 9.65 -5.83 8.11
CA LEU A 63 10.18 -6.68 9.18
C LEU A 63 11.56 -7.23 8.85
N ASN A 64 11.76 -7.71 7.62
CA ASN A 64 13.05 -8.27 7.20
C ASN A 64 14.16 -7.21 7.18
N ASP A 65 13.89 -6.03 6.62
CA ASP A 65 14.85 -4.92 6.59
C ASP A 65 15.19 -4.46 8.03
N ALA A 66 14.18 -4.31 8.90
CA ALA A 66 14.38 -3.94 10.30
C ALA A 66 15.17 -4.99 11.09
N ASN A 67 14.95 -6.28 10.82
CA ASN A 67 15.67 -7.37 11.49
C ASN A 67 17.17 -7.41 11.14
N ASN A 68 17.52 -6.95 9.93
CA ASN A 68 18.90 -6.83 9.46
C ASN A 68 19.63 -5.59 9.99
N LEU A 69 18.93 -4.67 10.67
CA LEU A 69 19.53 -3.51 11.31
C LEU A 69 20.04 -3.82 12.72
N SER A 70 21.02 -3.02 13.17
CA SER A 70 21.61 -3.16 14.50
C SER A 70 20.57 -2.88 15.61
N PRO A 71 20.69 -3.52 16.79
CA PRO A 71 19.84 -3.21 17.93
C PRO A 71 19.86 -1.70 18.25
N GLY A 72 18.68 -1.13 18.48
CA GLY A 72 18.49 0.32 18.68
C GLY A 72 18.17 1.11 17.41
N GLN A 73 18.44 0.57 16.20
CA GLN A 73 18.15 1.24 14.92
C GLN A 73 16.92 0.67 14.20
N ARG A 74 16.35 -0.43 14.72
CA ARG A 74 15.28 -1.17 14.03
C ARG A 74 14.02 -0.32 13.82
N MET A 75 13.59 0.39 14.86
CA MET A 75 12.40 1.25 14.77
C MET A 75 12.64 2.52 13.96
N ASP A 76 13.86 3.04 13.93
CA ASP A 76 14.24 4.12 13.02
C ASP A 76 14.15 3.67 11.55
N GLY A 77 14.55 2.42 11.28
CA GLY A 77 14.35 1.77 9.98
C GLY A 77 12.88 1.65 9.60
N VAL A 78 12.03 1.16 10.52
CA VAL A 78 10.58 1.06 10.31
C VAL A 78 9.97 2.44 10.04
N ALA A 79 10.36 3.47 10.80
CA ALA A 79 9.88 4.84 10.59
C ALA A 79 10.29 5.39 9.20
N GLY A 80 11.54 5.15 8.78
CA GLY A 80 12.03 5.52 7.46
C GLY A 80 11.25 4.82 6.33
N GLN A 81 10.91 3.55 6.52
CA GLN A 81 10.09 2.78 5.56
C GLN A 81 8.66 3.30 5.47
N ALA A 82 8.03 3.65 6.59
CA ALA A 82 6.69 4.24 6.59
C ALA A 82 6.62 5.53 5.76
N ILE A 83 7.63 6.40 5.90
CA ILE A 83 7.74 7.63 5.09
C ILE A 83 7.94 7.30 3.61
N ALA A 84 8.77 6.30 3.29
CA ALA A 84 9.00 5.87 1.92
C ALA A 84 7.73 5.31 1.26
N PHE A 85 6.97 4.48 1.99
CA PHE A 85 5.69 3.93 1.51
C PHE A 85 4.63 5.02 1.33
N ALA A 86 4.55 6.00 2.22
CA ALA A 86 3.64 7.14 2.05
C ALA A 86 3.97 7.98 0.80
N ARG A 87 5.27 8.21 0.53
CA ARG A 87 5.71 8.87 -0.71
C ARG A 87 5.33 8.08 -1.96
N LEU A 88 5.48 6.75 -1.91
CA LEU A 88 5.08 5.86 -3.00
C LEU A 88 3.57 5.92 -3.25
N ALA A 89 2.76 5.85 -2.19
CA ALA A 89 1.30 5.96 -2.29
C ALA A 89 0.88 7.28 -2.95
N GLY A 90 1.47 8.40 -2.55
CA GLY A 90 1.22 9.70 -3.18
C GLY A 90 1.67 9.77 -4.64
N PHE A 91 2.82 9.17 -4.97
CA PHE A 91 3.31 9.10 -6.36
C PHE A 91 2.37 8.31 -7.27
N LEU A 92 1.88 7.15 -6.80
CA LEU A 92 0.91 6.30 -7.51
C LEU A 92 -0.42 7.02 -7.69
N ALA A 93 -0.95 7.64 -6.64
CA ALA A 93 -2.19 8.42 -6.70
C ALA A 93 -2.10 9.56 -7.73
N GLY A 94 -0.93 10.20 -7.84
CA GLY A 94 -0.69 11.27 -8.83
C GLY A 94 -0.61 10.82 -10.29
N GLN A 95 -0.56 9.52 -10.57
CA GLN A 95 -0.61 9.00 -11.95
C GLN A 95 -2.03 8.67 -12.42
N LEU A 96 -3.02 8.65 -11.51
CA LEU A 96 -4.40 8.32 -11.85
C LEU A 96 -5.12 9.46 -12.59
N PRO A 97 -6.20 9.18 -13.33
CA PRO A 97 -6.96 10.20 -14.05
C PRO A 97 -7.43 11.33 -13.13
N PRO A 98 -7.52 12.60 -13.62
CA PRO A 98 -7.97 13.75 -12.81
C PRO A 98 -9.37 13.61 -12.18
N GLY A 99 -10.19 12.67 -12.67
CA GLY A 99 -11.52 12.36 -12.12
C GLY A 99 -11.54 11.25 -11.07
N ALA A 100 -10.43 10.55 -10.86
CA ALA A 100 -10.31 9.50 -9.84
C ALA A 100 -9.92 10.14 -8.50
N ASP A 101 -10.90 10.40 -7.63
CA ASP A 101 -10.62 10.85 -6.26
C ASP A 101 -10.06 9.70 -5.42
N VAL A 102 -8.75 9.50 -5.53
CA VAL A 102 -8.02 8.47 -4.79
C VAL A 102 -7.26 9.02 -3.58
N LEU A 103 -7.07 10.34 -3.51
CA LEU A 103 -6.32 10.95 -2.43
C LEU A 103 -7.04 10.73 -1.09
N ARG A 104 -8.36 10.90 -1.08
CA ARG A 104 -9.16 10.71 0.13
C ARG A 104 -9.13 9.26 0.62
N PRO A 105 -9.42 8.23 -0.20
CA PRO A 105 -9.23 6.82 0.18
C PRO A 105 -7.81 6.49 0.67
N VAL A 106 -6.77 7.05 0.07
CA VAL A 106 -5.37 6.83 0.49
C VAL A 106 -5.11 7.43 1.86
N ILE A 107 -5.60 8.65 2.14
CA ILE A 107 -5.49 9.28 3.45
C ILE A 107 -6.27 8.48 4.50
N ASP A 108 -7.49 8.05 4.18
CA ASP A 108 -8.30 7.25 5.10
C ASP A 108 -7.60 5.94 5.46
N ALA A 109 -7.04 5.24 4.48
CA ALA A 109 -6.26 4.01 4.70
C ALA A 109 -4.98 4.25 5.52
N LEU A 110 -4.29 5.37 5.29
CA LEU A 110 -3.12 5.76 6.09
C LEU A 110 -3.50 6.02 7.55
N MET A 111 -4.59 6.74 7.78
CA MET A 111 -5.08 7.05 9.12
C MET A 111 -5.59 5.81 9.85
N GLU A 112 -6.19 4.84 9.14
CA GLU A 112 -6.60 3.57 9.71
C GLU A 112 -5.42 2.78 10.27
N GLY A 113 -4.36 2.58 9.48
CA GLY A 113 -3.15 1.90 9.96
C GLY A 113 -2.43 2.64 11.10
N HIS A 114 -2.61 3.96 11.21
CA HIS A 114 -2.05 4.74 12.32
C HIS A 114 -2.79 4.54 13.66
N ARG A 115 -4.08 4.18 13.62
CA ARG A 115 -4.90 3.94 14.83
C ARG A 115 -4.71 2.55 15.42
N GLU A 116 -4.29 1.58 14.60
CA GLU A 116 -4.13 0.18 15.01
C GLU A 116 -3.27 0.00 16.29
N PRO A 117 -2.13 0.71 16.47
CA PRO A 117 -1.34 0.59 17.71
C PRO A 117 -2.04 1.17 18.95
N SER A 118 -2.81 2.26 18.81
CA SER A 118 -3.56 2.84 19.95
C SER A 118 -4.72 1.95 20.36
N ASP A 119 -5.45 1.38 19.41
CA ASP A 119 -6.57 0.46 19.69
C ASP A 119 -6.06 -0.83 20.36
N TRP A 120 -4.87 -1.29 19.95
CA TRP A 120 -4.19 -2.40 20.61
C TRP A 120 -3.79 -2.06 22.06
N ALA A 121 -3.26 -0.87 22.32
CA ALA A 121 -2.89 -0.44 23.67
C ALA A 121 -4.12 -0.32 24.59
N ASP A 122 -5.19 0.35 24.14
CA ASP A 122 -6.41 0.56 24.91
C ASP A 122 -7.10 -0.77 25.29
N SER A 123 -7.09 -1.76 24.39
CA SER A 123 -7.66 -3.08 24.66
C SER A 123 -6.91 -3.89 25.74
N HIS A 124 -5.62 -3.62 25.96
CA HIS A 124 -4.80 -4.31 26.97
C HIS A 124 -4.84 -3.63 28.35
N GLU A 125 -5.08 -2.33 28.43
CA GLU A 125 -5.21 -1.62 29.71
C GLU A 125 -6.50 -1.98 30.48
N HIS A 126 -7.57 -2.33 29.76
CA HIS A 126 -8.85 -2.73 30.37
C HIS A 126 -8.83 -4.08 31.10
N HIS A 127 -7.77 -4.89 30.97
CA HIS A 127 -7.67 -6.21 31.62
C HIS A 127 -6.98 -6.18 33.01
N HIS A 128 -6.50 -5.04 33.49
CA HIS A 128 -5.70 -4.95 34.73
C HIS A 128 -6.42 -4.39 35.98
N HIS A 129 -7.75 -4.21 35.96
CA HIS A 129 -8.49 -3.52 37.04
C HIS A 129 -9.43 -4.38 37.92
N HIS A 130 -9.19 -5.68 38.06
CA HIS A 130 -9.97 -6.52 39.00
C HIS A 130 -9.10 -7.48 39.83
N ALA A 131 -8.48 -6.98 40.90
CA ALA A 131 -8.26 -7.71 42.14
C ALA A 131 -7.64 -6.77 43.17
N HIS A 132 -8.41 -6.40 44.21
CA HIS A 132 -8.01 -6.12 45.60
C HIS A 132 -9.11 -5.29 46.27
N GLU A 133 -10.26 -5.93 46.54
CA GLU A 133 -11.08 -5.53 47.69
C GLU A 133 -10.69 -6.45 48.85
N HIS A 134 -10.22 -5.83 49.92
CA HIS A 134 -9.79 -6.44 51.18
C HIS A 134 -10.79 -6.06 52.27
#